data_AF-A0A4Y9RX45-F1
#
_entry.id   AF-A0A4Y9RX45-F1
#
_cell.length_a   1.000
_cell.length_b   1.000
_cell.length_c   1.000
_cell.angle_alpha   90.00
_cell.angle_beta   90.00
_cell.angle_gamma   90.00
#
_symmetry.space_group_name_H-M   'P 1'
#
loop_
_entity.id
_entity.type
_entity.pdbx_description
1 polymer ?
#
loop_
_entity_poly.entity_id
_entity_poly.type
_entity_poly.pdbx_seq_one_letter_code
_entity_poly.pdbx_strand_id
1 'polypeptide(L)' 'MQTKFNMALLACAAVALIYTGYREMTAHPQPRAVSDASCAPEAIKGIANITERAIHVSKCAQRAK' A
#
# COMPACT_ATOMS: atom_id res chain seq x y z
N MET A 1 -12.06 38.52 -9.30
CA MET A 1 -12.56 37.13 -9.46
C MET A 1 -11.45 36.09 -9.27
N GLN A 2 -10.25 36.31 -9.83
CA GLN A 2 -9.07 35.43 -9.71
C GLN A 2 -8.74 34.93 -8.28
N THR A 3 -8.71 35.82 -7.28
CA THR A 3 -8.38 35.46 -5.89
C THR A 3 -9.36 34.49 -5.24
N LYS A 4 -10.66 34.58 -5.57
CA LYS A 4 -11.68 33.65 -5.07
C LYS A 4 -11.50 32.25 -5.68
N PHE A 5 -11.11 32.19 -6.95
CA PHE A 5 -10.83 30.94 -7.65
C PHE A 5 -9.56 30.26 -7.14
N ASN A 6 -8.49 31.04 -6.90
CA ASN A 6 -7.26 30.52 -6.31
C ASN A 6 -7.48 29.99 -4.89
N MET A 7 -8.32 30.67 -4.09
CA MET A 7 -8.71 30.19 -2.76
C MET A 7 -9.50 28.87 -2.82
N ALA A 8 -10.42 28.73 -3.79
CA ALA A 8 -11.15 27.48 -3.97
C ALA A 8 -10.22 26.32 -4.37
N LEU A 9 -9.27 26.56 -5.27
CA LEU A 9 -8.26 25.57 -5.67
C LEU A 9 -7.35 25.15 -4.50
N LEU A 10 -6.90 26.12 -3.70
CA LEU A 10 -6.11 25.87 -2.50
C LEU A 10 -6.87 25.04 -1.47
N ALA A 11 -8.16 25.35 -1.26
CA ALA A 11 -9.03 24.59 -0.37
C ALA A 11 -9.20 23.14 -0.87
N CYS A 12 -9.45 22.94 -2.17
CA CYS A 12 -9.54 21.60 -2.76
C CYS A 12 -8.24 20.81 -2.60
N ALA A 13 -7.08 21.44 -2.87
CA ALA A 13 -5.78 20.80 -2.71
C ALA A 13 -5.50 20.40 -1.27
N ALA A 14 -5.83 21.27 -0.30
CA ALA A 14 -5.67 20.98 1.12
C ALA A 14 -6.54 19.79 1.55
N VAL A 15 -7.81 19.76 1.14
CA VAL A 15 -8.72 18.63 1.44
C VAL A 15 -8.20 17.33 0.82
N ALA A 16 -7.71 17.37 -0.42
CA ALA A 16 -7.14 16.21 -1.09
C ALA A 16 -5.93 15.66 -0.33
N LEU A 17 -4.99 16.52 0.09
CA LEU A 17 -3.79 16.12 0.84
C LEU A 17 -4.14 15.54 2.22
N ILE A 18 -5.10 16.12 2.92
CA ILE A 18 -5.58 15.60 4.21
C ILE A 18 -6.23 14.24 4.00
N TYR A 19 -7.07 14.10 2.98
CA TYR A 19 -7.74 12.84 2.67
C TYR A 19 -6.74 11.75 2.30
N THR A 20 -5.80 12.03 1.38
CA THR A 20 -4.77 11.05 0.98
C THR A 20 -3.86 10.73 2.15
N GLY A 21 -3.36 11.73 2.88
CA GLY A 21 -2.50 11.51 4.04
C GLY A 21 -3.18 10.71 5.14
N TYR A 22 -4.44 11.03 5.48
CA TYR A 22 -5.22 10.24 6.43
C TYR A 22 -5.46 8.83 5.91
N ARG A 23 -5.82 8.67 4.64
CA ARG A 23 -6.04 7.35 4.05
C ARG A 23 -4.76 6.53 3.98
N GLU A 24 -3.60 7.15 3.81
CA GLU A 24 -2.32 6.44 3.69
C GLU A 24 -1.76 6.09 5.08
N MET A 25 -2.00 6.93 6.09
CA MET A 25 -1.70 6.64 7.49
C MET A 25 -2.65 5.60 8.11
N THR A 26 -3.93 5.59 7.71
CA THR A 26 -4.95 4.65 8.23
C THR A 26 -5.18 3.44 7.34
N ALA A 27 -4.77 3.49 6.07
CA ALA A 27 -4.59 2.28 5.28
C ALA A 27 -3.44 1.52 5.92
N HIS A 28 -3.80 0.61 6.83
CA HIS A 28 -2.99 -0.56 7.06
C HIS A 28 -2.53 -1.03 5.68
N PRO A 29 -1.21 -1.08 5.40
CA PRO A 29 -0.72 -1.56 4.13
C PRO A 29 -1.34 -2.92 3.98
N GLN A 30 -2.35 -3.06 3.11
CA GLN A 30 -3.15 -4.27 3.07
C GLN A 30 -2.15 -5.39 3.01
N PRO A 31 -2.03 -6.21 4.06
CA PRO A 31 -1.13 -7.32 3.99
C PRO A 31 -1.82 -8.15 2.94
N ARG A 32 -1.35 -8.07 1.68
CA ARG A 32 -1.75 -9.02 0.63
C ARG A 32 -1.72 -10.34 1.34
N ALA A 33 -2.90 -10.89 1.60
CA ALA A 33 -3.05 -11.93 2.59
C ALA A 33 -2.25 -13.09 2.05
N VAL A 34 -1.06 -13.30 2.62
CA VAL A 34 -0.21 -14.40 2.24
C VAL A 34 -0.91 -15.60 2.87
N SER A 35 -1.79 -16.26 2.12
CA SER A 35 -2.38 -17.52 2.54
C SER A 35 -1.28 -18.58 2.54
N ASP A 36 -1.49 -19.70 3.23
CA ASP A 36 -0.49 -20.78 3.26
C ASP A 36 -0.19 -21.31 1.84
N ALA A 37 -1.16 -21.21 0.92
CA ALA A 37 -0.96 -21.50 -0.50
C ALA A 37 0.03 -20.53 -1.19
N SER A 38 0.10 -19.29 -0.73
CA SER A 38 1.08 -18.28 -1.20
C SER A 38 2.48 -18.45 -0.59
N CYS A 39 2.63 -19.31 0.42
CA CYS A 39 3.91 -19.70 1.00
C CYS A 39 4.48 -20.99 0.40
N ALA A 40 3.75 -21.62 -0.53
CA ALA A 40 4.28 -22.75 -1.28
C ALA A 40 5.51 -22.31 -2.11
N PRO A 41 6.54 -23.17 -2.24
CA PRO A 41 7.74 -22.86 -3.01
C PRO A 41 7.42 -22.46 -4.46
N GLU A 42 6.38 -23.05 -5.05
CA GLU A 42 5.92 -22.76 -6.41
C GLU A 42 5.33 -21.35 -6.55
N ALA A 43 4.59 -20.89 -5.53
CA ALA A 43 4.00 -19.55 -5.52
C ALA A 43 5.09 -18.47 -5.39
N ILE A 44 6.12 -18.71 -4.59
CA ILE A 44 7.27 -17.79 -4.41
C ILE A 44 8.14 -17.76 -5.67
N LYS A 45 8.34 -18.91 -6.31
CA LYS A 45 9.10 -19.01 -7.57
C LYS A 45 8.40 -18.33 -8.75
N GLY A 46 7.06 -18.26 -8.75
CA GLY A 46 6.27 -17.56 -9.77
C GLY A 46 6.33 -16.04 -9.69
N ILE A 47 6.84 -15.45 -8.60
CA ILE A 47 6.95 -14.00 -8.45
C ILE A 47 8.14 -13.50 -9.27
N ALA A 48 7.86 -12.75 -10.33
CA ALA A 48 8.86 -12.20 -11.24
C ALA A 48 9.66 -11.02 -10.64
N ASN A 49 9.06 -10.29 -9.69
CA ASN A 49 9.70 -9.17 -9.02
C ASN A 49 10.43 -9.64 -7.74
N ILE A 50 11.74 -9.39 -7.68
CA ILE A 50 12.62 -9.80 -6.56
C ILE A 50 12.20 -9.16 -5.24
N THR A 51 11.80 -7.88 -5.24
CA THR A 51 11.37 -7.17 -4.03
C THR A 51 10.06 -7.76 -3.49
N GLU A 52 9.13 -8.08 -4.39
CA GLU A 52 7.85 -8.69 -4.05
C GLU A 52 8.01 -10.12 -3.54
N ARG A 53 8.96 -10.87 -4.12
CA ARG A 53 9.37 -12.19 -3.65
C ARG A 53 9.95 -12.13 -2.24
N ALA A 54 10.83 -11.17 -1.96
CA ALA A 54 11.42 -11.00 -0.64
C ALA A 54 10.37 -10.65 0.42
N ILE A 55 9.39 -9.79 0.09
CA ILE A 55 8.27 -9.47 0.99
C ILE A 55 7.37 -10.69 1.23
N HIS A 56 7.15 -11.52 0.21
CA HIS A 56 6.39 -12.76 0.38
C HIS A 56 7.11 -13.76 1.28
N VAL A 57 8.41 -13.98 1.06
CA VAL A 57 9.24 -14.89 1.87
C VAL A 57 9.30 -14.44 3.33
N SER A 58 9.51 -13.15 3.58
CA SER A 58 9.59 -12.63 4.95
C SER A 58 8.26 -12.78 5.71
N LYS A 59 7.13 -12.55 5.05
CA LYS A 59 5.79 -12.75 5.64
C LYS A 59 5.49 -14.22 5.94
N CYS A 60 5.90 -15.14 5.07
CA CYS A 60 5.78 -16.58 5.33
C CYS A 60 6.65 -17.03 6.51
N ALA A 61 7.89 -16.54 6.58
CA ALA A 61 8.80 -16.84 7.69
C ALA A 61 8.30 -16.30 9.04
N GLN A 62 7.63 -15.15 9.06
CA GLN A 62 7.00 -14.61 10.27
C GLN A 62 5.79 -15.42 10.76
N ARG A 63 5.07 -16.13 9.86
CA ARG A 63 3.96 -17.01 10.24
C ARG A 63 4.39 -18.38 10.75
N ALA A 64 5.57 -18.86 10.32
CA ALA A 64 6.11 -20.15 10.74
C ALA A 64 6.78 -20.12 12.13
N LYS A 65 6.70 -18.99 12.83
CA LYS A 65 7.29 -18.74 14.14
C LYS A 65 6.20 -18.65 15.21
#